data_AF-A0A2E6ZJ23-F1
#
_entry.id   AF-A0A2E6ZJ23-F1
#
_cell.length_a   1.000
_cell.length_b   1.000
_cell.length_c   1.000
_cell.angle_alpha   90.00
_cell.angle_beta   90.00
_cell.angle_gamma   90.00
#
_symmetry.space_group_name_H-M   'P 1'
#
loop_
_entity.id
_entity.type
_entity.pdbx_description
1 polymer ?
#
loop_
_entity_poly.entity_id
_entity_poly.type
_entity_poly.pdbx_seq_one_letter_code
_entity_poly.pdbx_strand_id
1 'polypeptide(L)'
;MISTRYWSIQSIPRLFFAILTTTVFINIFIYSDVYARSTTLVADLSKSDIAINTDFNGASLLLFGAISGEQGDDIIVVISGPSSELITRQKSNLSGIWVNSNSVKWKNAPSYYQIFTTKPLSEIASREVLRSLAVGTEFLNLRYDTNAVLVPDDYQNWLDALKRNMYSASLWKTNETTIQVVRGALFRTEVSLPANITTGDYEVRIIHFRNGEFLAEDKTAIEVKKAGFSAFIYNLAHEYSIFYGIFAIVFAVFAGWLAAAVFPKS
;
A
#
# COMPACT_ATOMS: atom_id res chain seq x y z
N MET A 1 74.21 24.42 62.21
CA MET A 1 73.82 25.66 61.51
C MET A 1 73.57 25.30 60.04
N ILE A 2 72.29 25.16 59.69
CA ILE A 2 71.61 25.26 58.38
C ILE A 2 72.32 24.76 57.11
N SER A 3 71.73 23.76 56.44
CA SER A 3 71.49 23.77 54.99
C SER A 3 70.57 22.61 54.57
N THR A 4 69.35 22.97 54.18
CA THR A 4 68.32 22.13 53.54
C THR A 4 68.67 21.82 52.08
N ARG A 5 68.41 20.60 51.61
CA ARG A 5 68.11 20.31 50.20
C ARG A 5 67.03 19.23 50.10
N TYR A 6 65.85 19.66 49.67
CA TYR A 6 64.78 18.79 49.18
C TYR A 6 65.18 18.25 47.80
N TRP A 7 65.02 16.95 47.57
CA TRP A 7 64.89 16.38 46.22
C TRP A 7 63.56 15.65 46.12
N SER A 8 62.66 16.23 45.33
CA SER A 8 61.44 15.61 44.84
C SER A 8 61.78 14.61 43.74
N ILE A 9 61.35 13.35 43.88
CA ILE A 9 61.20 12.45 42.74
C ILE A 9 59.69 12.25 42.54
N GLN A 10 59.14 13.09 41.69
CA GLN A 10 57.84 12.85 41.06
C GLN A 10 57.99 11.83 39.94
N SER A 11 56.92 11.05 39.78
CA SER A 11 56.37 10.55 38.52
C SER A 11 57.17 9.54 37.70
N ILE A 12 56.88 8.25 37.92
CA ILE A 12 56.78 7.30 36.81
C ILE A 12 55.43 6.57 36.92
N PRO A 13 54.35 7.10 36.31
CA PRO A 13 53.29 6.20 35.87
C PRO A 13 52.68 6.69 34.54
N ARG A 14 53.35 6.53 33.39
CA ARG A 14 52.70 6.84 32.10
C ARG A 14 53.02 5.90 30.94
N LEU A 15 54.09 5.11 30.99
CA LEU A 15 54.53 4.32 29.83
C LEU A 15 53.96 2.90 29.72
N PHE A 16 53.46 2.30 30.80
CA PHE A 16 52.88 0.95 30.75
C PHE A 16 51.38 0.90 30.44
N PHE A 17 50.65 2.00 30.60
CA PHE A 17 49.20 2.04 30.37
C PHE A 17 48.79 2.28 28.91
N ALA A 18 49.72 2.70 28.04
CA ALA A 18 49.41 3.05 26.65
C ALA A 18 49.43 1.85 25.68
N ILE A 19 50.10 0.75 26.03
CA ILE A 19 50.26 -0.40 25.14
C ILE A 19 49.10 -1.40 25.31
N LEU A 20 48.48 -1.46 26.50
CA LEU A 20 47.35 -2.38 26.75
C LEU A 20 46.02 -1.91 26.15
N THR A 21 45.84 -0.60 25.99
CA THR A 21 44.60 -0.02 25.44
C THR A 21 44.54 -0.07 23.91
N THR A 22 45.67 -0.14 23.22
CA THR A 22 45.72 -0.15 21.75
C THR A 22 45.31 -1.51 21.16
N THR A 23 45.58 -2.62 21.84
CA THR A 23 45.27 -3.97 21.35
C THR A 23 43.77 -4.31 21.47
N VAL A 24 43.05 -3.69 22.40
CA VAL A 24 41.60 -3.93 22.59
C VAL A 24 40.77 -3.22 21.51
N PHE A 25 41.22 -2.08 21.00
CA PHE A 25 40.51 -1.36 19.94
C PHE A 25 40.63 -2.02 18.55
N ILE A 26 41.71 -2.77 18.29
CA ILE A 26 41.91 -3.47 17.01
C ILE A 26 41.10 -4.77 16.94
N ASN A 27 40.77 -5.40 18.07
CA ASN A 27 39.99 -6.64 18.07
C ASN A 27 38.46 -6.41 17.95
N ILE A 28 37.96 -5.22 18.28
CA ILE A 28 36.53 -4.89 18.15
C ILE A 28 36.13 -4.58 16.69
N PHE A 29 37.09 -4.20 15.85
CA PHE A 29 36.84 -3.87 14.44
C PHE A 29 36.81 -5.08 13.49
N ILE A 30 37.25 -6.27 13.93
CA ILE A 30 37.36 -7.47 13.07
C ILE A 30 36.10 -8.35 13.17
N TYR A 31 35.16 -8.08 14.08
CA TYR A 31 33.95 -8.90 14.27
C TYR A 31 32.63 -8.22 13.90
N SER A 32 32.66 -7.10 13.18
CA SER A 32 31.45 -6.41 12.74
C SER A 32 31.24 -6.45 11.23
N ASP A 33 31.42 -7.63 10.63
CA ASP A 33 30.70 -7.97 9.40
C ASP A 33 29.25 -8.33 9.77
N VAL A 34 28.51 -7.36 10.29
CA VAL A 34 27.05 -7.42 10.22
C VAL A 34 26.74 -7.17 8.74
N TYR A 35 26.72 -8.25 7.97
CA TYR A 35 26.08 -8.26 6.66
C TYR A 35 24.63 -7.87 6.92
N ALA A 36 24.32 -6.58 6.74
CA ALA A 36 22.96 -6.12 6.57
C ALA A 36 22.44 -6.81 5.31
N ARG A 37 21.83 -7.99 5.49
CA ARG A 37 21.24 -8.74 4.40
C ARG A 37 20.08 -7.89 3.92
N SER A 38 20.29 -7.19 2.81
CA SER A 38 19.25 -6.48 2.11
C SER A 38 18.16 -7.49 1.78
N THR A 39 17.03 -7.42 2.49
CA THR A 39 15.81 -8.12 2.12
C THR A 39 15.31 -7.44 0.85
N THR A 40 15.61 -8.04 -0.30
CA THR A 40 15.15 -7.55 -1.59
C THR A 40 13.73 -8.07 -1.80
N LEU A 41 12.73 -7.23 -1.56
CA LEU A 41 11.36 -7.44 -2.00
C LEU A 41 11.09 -6.44 -3.13
N VAL A 42 10.67 -6.95 -4.29
CA VAL A 42 10.22 -6.13 -5.42
C VAL A 42 8.97 -6.78 -6.00
N ALA A 43 7.89 -6.02 -6.13
CA ALA A 43 6.65 -6.50 -6.73
C ALA A 43 6.13 -5.52 -7.78
N ASP A 44 5.40 -6.06 -8.76
CA ASP A 44 4.73 -5.26 -9.77
C ASP A 44 3.42 -5.94 -10.24
N LEU A 45 2.59 -5.14 -10.91
CA LEU A 45 1.33 -5.55 -11.49
C LEU A 45 1.45 -5.59 -13.02
N SER A 46 0.88 -6.62 -13.64
CA SER A 46 0.74 -6.70 -15.10
C SER A 46 -0.03 -5.51 -15.69
N LYS A 47 -0.88 -4.85 -14.88
CA LYS A 47 -1.58 -3.64 -15.24
C LYS A 47 -1.96 -2.85 -13.98
N SER A 48 -1.58 -1.57 -13.96
CA SER A 48 -1.89 -0.61 -12.90
C SER A 48 -3.17 0.19 -13.14
N ASP A 49 -3.66 0.27 -14.38
CA ASP A 49 -4.75 1.17 -14.76
C ASP A 49 -6.00 0.43 -15.24
N ILE A 50 -7.14 0.67 -14.58
CA ILE A 50 -8.42 0.03 -14.89
C ILE A 50 -9.47 1.08 -15.23
N ALA A 51 -10.01 0.99 -16.45
CA ALA A 51 -11.08 1.85 -16.92
C ALA A 51 -12.43 1.11 -16.82
N ILE A 52 -13.36 1.64 -16.02
CA ILE A 52 -14.73 1.14 -15.91
C ILE A 52 -15.62 1.86 -16.91
N ASN A 53 -16.33 1.10 -17.73
CA ASN A 53 -17.38 1.57 -18.65
C ASN A 53 -18.72 0.84 -18.33
N THR A 54 -19.75 1.08 -19.14
CA THR A 54 -21.07 0.46 -18.97
C THR A 54 -21.07 -1.06 -19.15
N ASP A 55 -20.07 -1.61 -19.84
CA ASP A 55 -19.93 -3.04 -20.14
C ASP A 55 -18.85 -3.71 -19.27
N PHE A 56 -18.42 -3.06 -18.19
CA PHE A 56 -17.39 -3.58 -17.31
C PHE A 56 -17.91 -4.81 -16.53
N ASN A 57 -17.32 -5.97 -16.80
CA ASN A 57 -17.68 -7.25 -16.19
C ASN A 57 -16.64 -7.74 -15.16
N GLY A 58 -15.74 -6.86 -14.73
CA GLY A 58 -14.59 -7.18 -13.88
C GLY A 58 -13.26 -7.16 -14.65
N ALA A 59 -12.16 -7.32 -13.91
CA ALA A 59 -10.82 -7.40 -14.46
C ALA A 59 -9.98 -8.43 -13.71
N SER A 60 -9.13 -9.17 -14.43
CA SER A 60 -8.09 -10.01 -13.84
C SER A 60 -6.72 -9.38 -14.07
N LEU A 61 -5.90 -9.36 -13.03
CA LEU A 61 -4.56 -8.78 -13.02
C LEU A 61 -3.60 -9.81 -12.44
N LEU A 62 -2.46 -10.02 -13.10
CA LEU A 62 -1.36 -10.77 -12.52
C LEU A 62 -0.52 -9.84 -11.65
N LEU A 63 -0.38 -10.17 -10.37
CA LEU A 63 0.64 -9.62 -9.48
C LEU A 63 1.81 -10.59 -9.45
N PHE A 64 3.03 -10.07 -9.58
CA PHE A 64 4.24 -10.87 -9.53
C PHE A 64 5.36 -10.12 -8.81
N GLY A 65 6.34 -10.86 -8.33
CA GLY A 65 7.49 -10.25 -7.68
C GLY A 65 8.59 -11.25 -7.38
N ALA A 66 9.64 -10.74 -6.74
CA ALA A 66 10.80 -11.51 -6.33
C ALA A 66 11.16 -11.22 -4.88
N ILE A 67 11.66 -12.26 -4.21
CA ILE A 67 12.24 -12.24 -2.87
C ILE A 67 13.60 -12.95 -2.86
N SER A 68 14.37 -12.77 -1.78
CA SER A 68 15.68 -13.40 -1.60
C SER A 68 15.65 -14.94 -1.63
N GLY A 69 14.50 -15.54 -1.29
CA GLY A 69 14.21 -16.95 -1.49
C GLY A 69 14.91 -17.89 -0.51
N GLU A 70 14.61 -17.73 0.78
CA GLU A 70 15.08 -18.59 1.86
C GLU A 70 13.94 -19.48 2.39
N GLN A 71 14.31 -20.54 3.10
CA GLN A 71 13.32 -21.43 3.70
C GLN A 71 12.50 -20.69 4.76
N GLY A 72 11.18 -20.88 4.72
CA GLY A 72 10.25 -20.21 5.62
C GLY A 72 9.83 -18.82 5.15
N ASP A 73 10.22 -18.40 3.95
CA ASP A 73 9.69 -17.19 3.32
C ASP A 73 8.22 -17.37 2.94
N ASP A 74 7.39 -16.42 3.35
CA ASP A 74 5.96 -16.37 3.09
C ASP A 74 5.55 -14.96 2.66
N ILE A 75 4.50 -14.87 1.84
CA ILE A 75 4.01 -13.61 1.29
C ILE A 75 2.54 -13.44 1.62
N ILE A 76 2.19 -12.22 2.03
CA ILE A 76 0.81 -11.75 2.13
C ILE A 76 0.66 -10.56 1.19
N VAL A 77 -0.33 -10.61 0.32
CA VAL A 77 -0.77 -9.46 -0.48
C VAL A 77 -2.09 -8.97 0.08
N VAL A 78 -2.19 -7.69 0.40
CA VAL A 78 -3.43 -7.03 0.83
C VAL A 78 -3.79 -5.96 -0.19
N ILE A 79 -5.01 -6.01 -0.72
CA ILE A 79 -5.51 -5.02 -1.66
C ILE A 79 -6.68 -4.30 -1.02
N SER A 80 -6.55 -2.99 -0.81
CA SER A 80 -7.56 -2.14 -0.20
C SER A 80 -8.01 -1.07 -1.19
N GLY A 81 -9.29 -1.08 -1.55
CA GLY A 81 -9.91 -0.01 -2.33
C GLY A 81 -10.09 1.28 -1.52
N PRO A 82 -10.58 2.34 -2.16
CA PRO A 82 -10.80 3.63 -1.51
C PRO A 82 -11.74 3.50 -0.31
N SER A 83 -11.42 4.25 0.75
CA SER A 83 -12.24 4.35 1.95
C SER A 83 -13.60 4.96 1.63
N SER A 84 -14.67 4.34 2.13
CA SER A 84 -16.05 4.72 1.84
C SER A 84 -16.95 4.67 3.09
N GLU A 85 -18.09 5.36 3.01
CA GLU A 85 -19.17 5.18 3.97
C GLU A 85 -20.08 4.03 3.52
N LEU A 86 -20.21 2.99 4.35
CA LEU A 86 -21.09 1.85 4.08
C LEU A 86 -22.25 1.83 5.07
N ILE A 87 -23.45 1.50 4.60
CA ILE A 87 -24.64 1.44 5.47
C ILE A 87 -25.15 0.01 5.53
N THR A 88 -25.09 -0.60 6.71
CA THR A 88 -25.71 -1.90 6.98
C THR A 88 -27.12 -1.67 7.51
N ARG A 89 -28.11 -2.34 6.92
CA ARG A 89 -29.54 -2.24 7.33
C ARG A 89 -30.04 -3.57 7.85
N GLN A 90 -30.81 -3.54 8.93
CA GLN A 90 -31.53 -4.69 9.45
C GLN A 90 -32.93 -4.71 8.85
N LYS A 91 -33.32 -5.85 8.27
CA LYS A 91 -34.70 -6.10 7.83
C LYS A 91 -35.47 -6.78 8.96
N SER A 92 -36.65 -6.27 9.29
CA SER A 92 -37.61 -6.92 10.17
C SER A 92 -38.87 -7.29 9.38
N ASN A 93 -39.51 -8.39 9.75
CA ASN A 93 -40.80 -8.75 9.20
C ASN A 93 -41.88 -8.23 10.16
N LEU A 94 -42.62 -7.21 9.72
CA LEU A 94 -43.76 -6.69 10.45
C LEU A 94 -45.02 -7.00 9.64
N SER A 95 -45.89 -7.83 10.21
CA SER A 95 -47.19 -8.19 9.61
C SER A 95 -47.10 -8.73 8.18
N GLY A 96 -46.08 -9.56 7.89
CA GLY A 96 -45.88 -10.18 6.57
C GLY A 96 -45.12 -9.32 5.56
N ILE A 97 -44.72 -8.11 5.93
CA ILE A 97 -43.98 -7.17 5.08
C ILE A 97 -42.57 -6.99 5.63
N TRP A 98 -41.56 -7.08 4.76
CA TRP A 98 -40.17 -6.81 5.10
C TRP A 98 -39.91 -5.30 5.09
N VAL A 99 -39.61 -4.73 6.25
CA VAL A 99 -39.26 -3.31 6.41
C VAL A 99 -37.84 -3.17 6.93
N ASN A 100 -37.18 -2.06 6.59
CA ASN A 100 -35.90 -1.71 7.18
C ASN A 100 -36.17 -1.11 8.57
N SER A 101 -35.72 -1.76 9.64
CA SER A 101 -35.97 -1.30 11.01
C SER A 101 -34.86 -0.38 11.52
N ASN A 102 -33.62 -0.85 11.44
CA ASN A 102 -32.45 -0.20 12.02
C ASN A 102 -31.33 -0.13 10.98
N SER A 103 -30.41 0.82 11.14
CA SER A 103 -29.23 0.94 10.29
C SER A 103 -28.00 1.43 11.05
N VAL A 104 -26.85 0.91 10.67
CA VAL A 104 -25.54 1.39 11.13
C VAL A 104 -24.76 1.91 9.93
N LYS A 105 -24.25 3.14 10.06
CA LYS A 105 -23.34 3.74 9.08
C LYS A 105 -21.90 3.52 9.53
N TRP A 106 -21.15 2.79 8.73
CA TRP A 106 -19.72 2.55 8.86
C TRP A 106 -18.93 3.62 8.11
N LYS A 107 -17.86 4.08 8.72
CA LYS A 107 -16.86 4.99 8.16
C LYS A 107 -15.50 4.29 8.16
N ASN A 108 -14.59 4.75 7.32
CA ASN A 108 -13.28 4.12 7.11
C ASN A 108 -13.36 2.67 6.60
N ALA A 109 -14.47 2.31 5.94
CA ALA A 109 -14.64 0.96 5.41
C ALA A 109 -14.05 0.91 3.99
N PRO A 110 -13.07 0.02 3.71
CA PRO A 110 -12.55 -0.13 2.37
C PRO A 110 -13.64 -0.67 1.45
N SER A 111 -13.87 0.01 0.32
CA SER A 111 -14.83 -0.42 -0.71
C SER A 111 -14.53 -1.80 -1.29
N TYR A 112 -13.27 -2.21 -1.23
CA TYR A 112 -12.75 -3.52 -1.63
C TYR A 112 -11.62 -3.91 -0.68
N TYR A 113 -11.57 -5.15 -0.23
CA TYR A 113 -10.54 -5.62 0.69
C TYR A 113 -10.27 -7.11 0.49
N GLN A 114 -9.25 -7.45 -0.28
CA GLN A 114 -8.88 -8.84 -0.50
C GLN A 114 -7.46 -9.13 -0.03
N ILE A 115 -7.31 -10.29 0.62
CA ILE A 115 -6.02 -10.82 1.09
C ILE A 115 -5.69 -12.05 0.24
N PHE A 116 -4.44 -12.20 -0.15
CA PHE A 116 -3.90 -13.38 -0.82
C PHE A 116 -2.65 -13.82 -0.06
N THR A 117 -2.46 -15.13 0.10
CA THR A 117 -1.35 -15.65 0.91
C THR A 117 -0.70 -16.89 0.29
N THR A 118 0.55 -17.14 0.67
CA THR A 118 1.29 -18.37 0.32
C THR A 118 0.81 -19.60 1.10
N LYS A 119 0.33 -19.39 2.33
CA LYS A 119 -0.17 -20.39 3.29
C LYS A 119 -1.35 -19.82 4.09
N PRO A 120 -2.10 -20.61 4.87
CA PRO A 120 -3.10 -20.07 5.79
C PRO A 120 -2.54 -18.96 6.68
N LEU A 121 -3.29 -17.89 6.93
CA LEU A 121 -2.79 -16.70 7.65
C LEU A 121 -2.19 -17.05 9.02
N SER A 122 -2.82 -18.00 9.73
CA SER A 122 -2.38 -18.49 11.04
C SER A 122 -1.05 -19.25 11.02
N GLU A 123 -0.62 -19.74 9.85
CA GLU A 123 0.67 -20.41 9.68
C GLU A 123 1.78 -19.42 9.28
N ILE A 124 1.43 -18.28 8.69
CA ILE A 124 2.40 -17.27 8.25
C ILE A 124 2.88 -16.41 9.41
N ALA A 125 1.98 -15.93 10.27
CA ALA A 125 2.31 -15.02 11.35
C ALA A 125 1.31 -15.13 12.51
N SER A 126 1.74 -14.71 13.71
CA SER A 126 0.84 -14.69 14.87
C SER A 126 -0.24 -13.63 14.71
N ARG A 127 -1.35 -13.80 15.44
CA ARG A 127 -2.46 -12.83 15.44
C ARG A 127 -2.01 -11.43 15.84
N GLU A 128 -1.06 -11.32 16.76
CA GLU A 128 -0.48 -10.06 17.23
C GLU A 128 0.31 -9.35 16.12
N VAL A 129 1.09 -10.11 15.34
CA VAL A 129 1.84 -9.59 14.19
C VAL A 129 0.88 -9.17 13.07
N LEU A 130 -0.13 -9.98 12.76
CA LEU A 130 -1.15 -9.61 11.77
C LEU A 130 -1.92 -8.35 12.19
N ARG A 131 -2.22 -8.21 13.49
CA ARG A 131 -2.86 -7.01 14.05
C ARG A 131 -1.99 -5.77 13.93
N SER A 132 -0.69 -5.86 14.23
CA SER A 132 0.22 -4.70 14.12
C SER A 132 0.37 -4.22 12.68
N LEU A 133 0.21 -5.12 11.71
CA LEU A 133 0.25 -4.82 10.27
C LEU A 133 -1.12 -4.53 9.65
N ALA A 134 -2.20 -4.54 10.46
CA ALA A 134 -3.59 -4.36 10.03
C ALA A 134 -4.02 -5.33 8.89
N VAL A 135 -3.57 -6.59 8.97
CA VAL A 135 -3.88 -7.67 8.01
C VAL A 135 -5.01 -8.54 8.54
N GLY A 136 -6.21 -8.37 7.98
CA GLY A 136 -7.41 -9.11 8.37
C GLY A 136 -8.61 -8.19 8.51
N THR A 137 -9.80 -8.69 8.15
CA THR A 137 -11.04 -7.91 8.25
C THR A 137 -11.40 -7.50 9.69
N GLU A 138 -10.86 -8.20 10.68
CA GLU A 138 -11.00 -7.94 12.10
C GLU A 138 -10.10 -6.81 12.63
N PHE A 139 -9.07 -6.41 11.88
CA PHE A 139 -8.15 -5.34 12.27
C PHE A 139 -8.37 -4.05 11.47
N LEU A 140 -9.42 -4.00 10.65
CA LEU A 140 -9.83 -2.78 9.97
C LEU A 140 -10.22 -1.72 11.00
N ASN A 141 -9.70 -0.50 10.82
CA ASN A 141 -10.00 0.66 11.67
C ASN A 141 -11.37 1.27 11.33
N LEU A 142 -12.41 0.45 11.41
CA LEU A 142 -13.78 0.83 11.16
C LEU A 142 -14.28 1.77 12.25
N ARG A 143 -14.98 2.83 11.84
CA ARG A 143 -15.74 3.70 12.73
C ARG A 143 -17.21 3.56 12.40
N TYR A 144 -18.09 3.90 13.33
CA TYR A 144 -19.53 3.91 13.08
C TYR A 144 -20.18 5.18 13.64
N ASP A 145 -21.26 5.60 13.01
CA ASP A 145 -22.10 6.71 13.50
C ASP A 145 -23.07 6.19 14.57
N THR A 146 -23.10 6.83 15.73
CA THR A 146 -23.83 6.41 16.93
C THR A 146 -25.25 6.96 17.01
N ASN A 147 -25.76 7.57 15.94
CA ASN A 147 -27.09 8.18 15.91
C ASN A 147 -28.27 7.19 16.06
N ALA A 148 -27.99 5.88 16.14
CA ALA A 148 -28.93 4.85 16.57
C ALA A 148 -28.41 4.22 17.87
N VAL A 149 -29.27 4.08 18.88
CA VAL A 149 -28.96 3.42 20.15
C VAL A 149 -28.51 1.98 19.85
N LEU A 150 -27.22 1.69 20.04
CA LEU A 150 -26.65 0.35 19.96
C LEU A 150 -26.34 -0.11 21.37
N VAL A 151 -26.96 -1.19 21.83
CA VAL A 151 -26.53 -1.88 23.04
C VAL A 151 -25.16 -2.51 22.74
N PRO A 152 -24.18 -2.56 23.66
CA PRO A 152 -22.82 -3.04 23.36
C PRO A 152 -22.72 -4.43 22.71
N ASP A 153 -23.65 -5.35 23.01
CA ASP A 153 -23.75 -6.68 22.37
C ASP A 153 -24.14 -6.62 20.88
N ASP A 154 -24.59 -5.47 20.37
CA ASP A 154 -25.00 -5.31 18.97
C ASP A 154 -23.82 -5.09 18.01
N TYR A 155 -22.66 -4.57 18.48
CA TYR A 155 -21.58 -4.17 17.58
C TYR A 155 -21.05 -5.35 16.74
N GLN A 156 -20.75 -6.48 17.38
CA GLN A 156 -20.24 -7.65 16.66
C GLN A 156 -21.28 -8.20 15.67
N ASN A 157 -22.55 -8.22 16.05
CA ASN A 157 -23.64 -8.62 15.15
C ASN A 157 -23.71 -7.72 13.90
N TRP A 158 -23.56 -6.40 14.08
CA TRP A 158 -23.53 -5.44 12.96
C TRP A 158 -22.27 -5.58 12.11
N LEU A 159 -21.11 -5.82 12.74
CA LEU A 159 -19.85 -6.03 12.04
C LEU A 159 -19.90 -7.31 11.21
N ASP A 160 -20.43 -8.39 11.76
CA ASP A 160 -20.62 -9.66 11.05
C ASP A 160 -21.63 -9.52 9.92
N ALA A 161 -22.69 -8.72 10.11
CA ALA A 161 -23.62 -8.38 9.04
C ALA A 161 -22.95 -7.57 7.91
N LEU A 162 -22.08 -6.60 8.25
CA LEU A 162 -21.28 -5.86 7.27
C LEU A 162 -20.37 -6.82 6.49
N LYS A 163 -19.54 -7.60 7.23
CA LYS A 163 -18.62 -8.58 6.64
C LYS A 163 -19.35 -9.53 5.72
N ARG A 164 -20.46 -10.14 6.17
CA ARG A 164 -21.28 -11.04 5.36
C ARG A 164 -21.76 -10.39 4.06
N ASN A 165 -22.23 -9.13 4.12
CA ASN A 165 -22.67 -8.42 2.91
C ASN A 165 -21.50 -8.18 1.95
N MET A 166 -20.33 -7.77 2.46
CA MET A 166 -19.14 -7.52 1.64
C MET A 166 -18.55 -8.81 1.04
N TYR A 167 -18.54 -9.91 1.80
CA TYR A 167 -18.15 -11.24 1.32
C TYR A 167 -19.11 -11.74 0.24
N SER A 168 -20.43 -11.58 0.43
CA SER A 168 -21.45 -11.98 -0.56
C SER A 168 -21.32 -11.20 -1.86
N ALA A 169 -20.87 -9.94 -1.78
CA ALA A 169 -20.61 -9.08 -2.93
C ALA A 169 -19.23 -9.32 -3.59
N SER A 170 -18.43 -10.28 -3.10
CA SER A 170 -17.04 -10.53 -3.52
C SER A 170 -16.10 -9.32 -3.38
N LEU A 171 -16.48 -8.33 -2.57
CA LEU A 171 -15.67 -7.14 -2.34
C LEU A 171 -14.63 -7.39 -1.26
N TRP A 172 -15.00 -8.16 -0.22
CA TRP A 172 -14.08 -8.62 0.81
C TRP A 172 -13.82 -10.11 0.66
N LYS A 173 -12.56 -10.55 0.82
CA LYS A 173 -12.19 -11.97 0.70
C LYS A 173 -10.82 -12.26 1.29
N THR A 174 -10.64 -13.46 1.85
CA THR A 174 -9.31 -14.02 2.14
C THR A 174 -9.10 -15.22 1.22
N ASN A 175 -8.10 -15.12 0.35
CA ASN A 175 -7.73 -16.13 -0.64
C ASN A 175 -6.46 -16.83 -0.16
N GLU A 176 -6.62 -17.81 0.72
CA GLU A 176 -5.48 -18.52 1.28
C GLU A 176 -4.84 -19.48 0.27
N THR A 177 -3.51 -19.65 0.34
CA THR A 177 -2.76 -20.60 -0.51
C THR A 177 -2.96 -20.35 -2.01
N THR A 178 -3.07 -19.08 -2.40
CA THR A 178 -3.25 -18.67 -3.80
C THR A 178 -1.98 -18.09 -4.42
N ILE A 179 -1.04 -17.61 -3.60
CA ILE A 179 0.25 -17.13 -4.09
C ILE A 179 1.13 -18.33 -4.40
N GLN A 180 1.56 -18.43 -5.66
CA GLN A 180 2.47 -19.46 -6.13
C GLN A 180 3.91 -18.95 -6.04
N VAL A 181 4.76 -19.67 -5.30
CA VAL A 181 6.21 -19.40 -5.25
C VAL A 181 6.94 -20.39 -6.14
N VAL A 182 7.68 -19.87 -7.11
CA VAL A 182 8.45 -20.61 -8.12
C VAL A 182 9.94 -20.49 -7.79
N ARG A 183 10.60 -21.64 -7.66
CA ARG A 183 12.04 -21.74 -7.33
C ARG A 183 12.44 -20.98 -6.05
N GLY A 184 11.52 -20.86 -5.10
CA GLY A 184 11.75 -20.20 -3.80
C GLY A 184 11.86 -18.68 -3.86
N ALA A 185 12.06 -18.06 -5.03
CA ALA A 185 12.37 -16.64 -5.13
C ALA A 185 11.32 -15.82 -5.88
N LEU A 186 10.61 -16.39 -6.86
CA LEU A 186 9.62 -15.66 -7.65
C LEU A 186 8.23 -16.00 -7.16
N PHE A 187 7.39 -15.00 -6.91
CA PHE A 187 6.00 -15.24 -6.54
C PHE A 187 5.04 -14.61 -7.55
N ARG A 188 3.85 -15.20 -7.66
CA ARG A 188 2.75 -14.65 -8.47
C ARG A 188 1.39 -15.00 -7.90
N THR A 189 0.41 -14.15 -8.15
CA THR A 189 -1.00 -14.40 -7.84
C THR A 189 -1.91 -13.66 -8.82
N GLU A 190 -3.09 -14.23 -9.08
CA GLU A 190 -4.12 -13.58 -9.88
C GLU A 190 -5.05 -12.80 -8.97
N VAL A 191 -5.18 -11.51 -9.25
CA VAL A 191 -6.06 -10.57 -8.56
C VAL A 191 -7.29 -10.36 -9.44
N SER A 192 -8.47 -10.70 -8.91
CA SER A 192 -9.74 -10.49 -9.59
C SER A 192 -10.49 -9.31 -8.98
N LEU A 193 -10.74 -8.29 -9.80
CA LEU A 193 -11.60 -7.16 -9.47
C LEU A 193 -13.01 -7.43 -10.01
N PRO A 194 -14.04 -7.54 -9.16
CA PRO A 194 -15.41 -7.83 -9.60
C PRO A 194 -16.06 -6.64 -10.33
N ALA A 195 -17.18 -6.88 -11.01
CA ALA A 195 -17.88 -5.84 -11.79
C ALA A 195 -18.44 -4.67 -10.93
N ASN A 196 -18.64 -4.89 -9.63
CA ASN A 196 -19.24 -3.95 -8.69
C ASN A 196 -18.21 -3.12 -7.89
N ILE A 197 -16.96 -3.05 -8.33
CA ILE A 197 -15.94 -2.19 -7.73
C ILE A 197 -16.27 -0.70 -7.92
N THR A 198 -15.73 0.14 -7.03
CA THR A 198 -15.85 1.60 -7.11
C THR A 198 -14.64 2.22 -7.78
N THR A 199 -14.78 3.42 -8.35
CA THR A 199 -13.62 4.18 -8.85
C THR A 199 -12.80 4.79 -7.72
N GLY A 200 -11.50 4.88 -7.91
CA GLY A 200 -10.53 5.44 -6.97
C GLY A 200 -9.23 4.63 -6.97
N ASP A 201 -8.35 4.95 -6.03
CA ASP A 201 -7.06 4.28 -5.89
C ASP A 201 -7.18 3.06 -4.96
N TYR A 202 -6.63 1.94 -5.42
CA TYR A 202 -6.58 0.69 -4.68
C TYR A 202 -5.13 0.47 -4.24
N GLU A 203 -4.87 0.56 -2.94
CA GLU A 203 -3.56 0.27 -2.37
C GLU A 203 -3.31 -1.24 -2.40
N VAL A 204 -2.16 -1.65 -2.92
CA VAL A 204 -1.68 -3.03 -2.93
C VAL A 204 -0.44 -3.10 -2.06
N ARG A 205 -0.55 -3.77 -0.92
CA ARG A 205 0.56 -4.01 0.02
C ARG A 205 1.06 -5.43 -0.15
N ILE A 206 2.35 -5.59 -0.41
CA ILE A 206 3.03 -6.88 -0.49
C ILE A 206 3.92 -6.98 0.74
N ILE A 207 3.64 -7.95 1.59
CA ILE A 207 4.26 -8.10 2.89
C ILE A 207 5.02 -9.42 2.91
N HIS A 208 6.34 -9.34 3.13
CA HIS A 208 7.24 -10.47 3.20
C HIS A 208 7.51 -10.87 4.64
N PHE A 209 7.28 -12.14 4.93
CA PHE A 209 7.51 -12.79 6.21
C PHE A 209 8.58 -13.86 6.09
N ARG A 210 9.23 -14.15 7.21
CA ARG A 210 10.07 -15.34 7.39
C ARG A 210 9.86 -15.93 8.77
N ASN A 211 9.47 -17.20 8.83
CA ASN A 211 9.29 -17.93 10.08
C ASN A 211 8.39 -17.20 11.12
N GLY A 212 7.34 -16.51 10.68
CA GLY A 212 6.47 -15.73 11.58
C GLY A 212 6.83 -14.26 11.73
N GLU A 213 8.03 -13.84 11.30
CA GLU A 213 8.53 -12.47 11.48
C GLU A 213 8.35 -11.64 10.22
N PHE A 214 7.93 -10.39 10.40
CA PHE A 214 7.86 -9.39 9.34
C PHE A 214 9.29 -9.00 8.89
N LEU A 215 9.56 -9.06 7.59
CA LEU A 215 10.85 -8.67 7.03
C LEU A 215 10.79 -7.36 6.25
N ALA A 216 9.85 -7.23 5.32
CA ALA A 216 9.73 -6.08 4.43
C ALA A 216 8.30 -5.90 3.91
N GLU A 217 7.99 -4.67 3.51
CA GLU A 217 6.75 -4.33 2.82
C GLU A 217 7.07 -3.51 1.58
N ASP A 218 6.44 -3.85 0.46
CA ASP A 218 6.42 -3.07 -0.76
C ASP A 218 4.98 -2.63 -1.07
N LYS A 219 4.82 -1.45 -1.67
CA LYS A 219 3.52 -0.86 -1.94
C LYS A 219 3.41 -0.42 -3.39
N THR A 220 2.31 -0.82 -4.01
CA THR A 220 1.91 -0.34 -5.34
C THR A 220 0.42 0.04 -5.32
N ALA A 221 -0.08 0.57 -6.44
CA ALA A 221 -1.46 1.02 -6.55
C ALA A 221 -2.09 0.57 -7.86
N ILE A 222 -3.39 0.28 -7.82
CA ILE A 222 -4.23 0.12 -9.00
C ILE A 222 -5.13 1.35 -9.08
N GLU A 223 -5.02 2.10 -10.16
CA GLU A 223 -5.84 3.28 -10.42
C GLU A 223 -7.10 2.89 -11.20
N VAL A 224 -8.26 3.07 -10.58
CA VAL A 224 -9.56 2.69 -11.17
C VAL A 224 -10.35 3.95 -11.54
N LYS A 225 -10.47 4.22 -12.83
CA LYS A 225 -11.11 5.43 -13.39
C LYS A 225 -12.34 5.09 -14.24
N LYS A 226 -13.25 6.05 -14.40
CA LYS A 226 -14.31 5.95 -15.41
C LYS A 226 -13.69 6.14 -16.80
N ALA A 227 -13.97 5.24 -17.75
CA ALA A 227 -13.43 5.29 -19.10
C ALA A 227 -13.70 6.63 -19.82
N GLY A 228 -14.86 7.24 -19.58
CA GLY A 228 -15.23 8.55 -20.16
C GLY A 228 -14.34 9.72 -19.69
N PHE A 229 -13.73 9.62 -18.51
CA PHE A 229 -12.81 10.65 -18.03
C PHE A 229 -11.47 10.61 -18.77
N SER A 230 -10.91 9.41 -18.98
CA SER A 230 -9.68 9.23 -19.75
C SER A 230 -9.87 9.65 -21.22
N ALA A 231 -11.01 9.31 -21.82
CA ALA A 231 -11.36 9.75 -23.17
C ALA A 231 -11.52 11.28 -23.25
N PHE A 232 -12.17 11.91 -22.26
CA PHE A 232 -12.26 13.37 -22.19
C PHE A 232 -10.88 14.01 -22.14
N ILE A 233 -9.97 13.57 -21.26
CA ILE A 233 -8.61 14.14 -21.16
C ILE A 233 -7.79 13.89 -22.43
N TYR A 234 -7.86 12.68 -23.00
CA TYR A 234 -7.19 12.35 -24.26
C TYR A 234 -7.67 13.26 -25.39
N ASN A 235 -9.00 13.41 -25.54
CA ASN A 235 -9.60 14.31 -26.53
C ASN A 235 -9.22 15.75 -26.24
N LEU A 236 -9.25 16.19 -24.98
CA LEU A 236 -8.87 17.55 -24.59
C LEU A 236 -7.41 17.87 -24.97
N ALA A 237 -6.48 16.95 -24.69
CA ALA A 237 -5.07 17.10 -25.03
C ALA A 237 -4.82 17.13 -26.55
N HIS A 238 -5.59 16.34 -27.32
CA HIS A 238 -5.47 16.30 -28.78
C HIS A 238 -6.27 17.40 -29.48
N GLU A 239 -7.42 17.83 -28.96
CA GLU A 239 -8.25 18.91 -29.52
C GLU A 239 -7.71 20.29 -29.17
N TYR A 240 -7.03 20.50 -28.03
CA TYR A 240 -6.31 21.76 -27.79
C TYR A 240 -5.13 22.00 -28.74
N SER A 241 -4.73 21.00 -29.54
CA SER A 241 -3.81 21.22 -30.67
C SER A 241 -4.40 22.14 -31.75
N ILE A 242 -5.73 22.13 -31.93
CA ILE A 242 -6.43 22.99 -32.89
C ILE A 242 -6.30 24.46 -32.49
N PHE A 243 -6.38 24.78 -31.19
CA PHE A 243 -6.19 26.16 -30.73
C PHE A 243 -4.75 26.65 -30.95
N TYR A 244 -3.73 25.80 -30.79
CA TYR A 244 -2.36 26.12 -31.18
C TYR A 244 -2.24 26.33 -32.70
N GLY A 245 -2.89 25.50 -33.52
CA GLY A 245 -2.91 25.65 -34.97
C GLY A 245 -3.57 26.96 -35.41
N ILE A 246 -4.74 27.29 -34.86
CA ILE A 246 -5.44 28.55 -35.13
C ILE A 246 -4.60 29.73 -34.63
N PHE A 247 -4.03 29.65 -33.44
CA PHE A 247 -3.15 30.69 -32.91
C PHE A 247 -1.93 30.90 -33.81
N ALA A 248 -1.29 29.83 -34.29
CA ALA A 248 -0.15 29.90 -35.21
C ALA A 248 -0.53 30.53 -36.56
N ILE A 249 -1.70 30.21 -37.11
CA ILE A 249 -2.20 30.80 -38.36
C ILE A 249 -2.49 32.30 -38.16
N VAL A 250 -3.21 32.67 -37.10
CA VAL A 250 -3.50 34.07 -36.78
C VAL A 250 -2.21 34.85 -36.57
N PHE A 251 -1.25 34.26 -35.84
CA PHE A 251 0.06 34.85 -35.60
C PHE A 251 0.86 35.03 -36.89
N ALA A 252 0.87 34.04 -37.79
CA ALA A 252 1.56 34.13 -39.08
C ALA A 252 0.95 35.20 -40.00
N VAL A 253 -0.38 35.28 -40.06
CA VAL A 253 -1.09 36.34 -40.81
C VAL A 253 -0.76 37.71 -40.23
N PHE A 254 -0.78 37.85 -38.91
CA PHE A 254 -0.46 39.10 -38.23
C PHE A 254 1.00 39.53 -38.43
N ALA A 255 1.94 38.59 -38.31
CA ALA A 255 3.36 38.82 -38.56
C ALA A 255 3.64 39.18 -40.03
N GLY A 256 2.99 38.49 -40.98
CA GLY A 256 3.09 38.79 -42.41
C GLY A 256 2.53 40.17 -42.76
N TRP A 257 1.40 40.55 -42.16
CA TRP A 257 0.84 41.90 -42.30
C TRP A 257 1.78 42.97 -41.72
N LEU A 258 2.33 42.75 -40.53
CA LEU A 258 3.32 43.65 -39.92
C LEU A 258 4.58 43.81 -40.79
N ALA A 259 5.12 42.71 -41.32
CA ALA A 259 6.28 42.76 -42.21
C ALA A 259 5.98 43.55 -43.50
N ALA A 260 4.81 43.35 -44.11
CA ALA A 260 4.39 44.10 -45.30
C ALA A 260 4.15 45.59 -45.00
N ALA A 261 3.67 45.95 -43.81
CA ALA A 261 3.47 47.34 -43.38
C ALA A 261 4.80 48.08 -43.13
N VAL A 262 5.83 47.38 -42.64
CA VAL A 262 7.15 47.95 -42.35
C VAL A 262 8.04 48.04 -43.61
N PHE A 263 7.80 47.21 -44.62
CA PHE A 263 8.53 47.24 -45.91
C PHE A 263 7.58 47.49 -47.10
N PRO A 264 7.16 48.75 -47.35
CA PRO A 264 6.46 49.08 -48.59
C PRO A 264 7.41 48.88 -49.78
N LYS A 265 6.98 48.12 -50.80
CA LYS A 265 7.74 47.96 -52.06
C LYS A 265 7.99 49.33 -52.70
N SER A 266 9.26 49.71 -52.86
CA SER A 266 9.74 50.78 -53.75
C SER A 266 9.86 50.27 -55.19
#